data_AF-A0A0G1GAN6-F1
#
_entry.id   AF-A0A0G1GAN6-F1
#
_cell.length_a   1.000
_cell.length_b   1.000
_cell.length_c   1.000
_cell.angle_alpha   90.00
_cell.angle_beta   90.00
_cell.angle_gamma   90.00
#
_symmetry.space_group_name_H-M   'P 1'
#
loop_
_entity.id
_entity.type
_entity.pdbx_description
1 polymer ?
#
loop_
_entity_poly.entity_id
_entity_poly.type
_entity_poly.pdbx_seq_one_letter_code
_entity_poly.pdbx_strand_id
1 'polypeptide(L)'
;MFFFGFLPLTLFIIKKQSEEEKLSHFSVLLPPILSLFLLSHPISLFFAVPLITIYCYVLYRESLHWKRSVVLCSIGVATSLWFWIPAYVERTFTTFISNNHFDEYLTHFPNPISYFWTANFSSIQYSAVLPHVTPGLTIYVVMVFAGILFFLNKKISRIFIVFFALFLLSILMQMRISTPLWEMISLLKNTQFPWRFLWISVIATSVLVAELVHLFRTHPHTQRIFLILVCASLLLSIRNFGNPRSFTKVVDNQWLLFGGTANAFDEHRPIWLNAASSREEHENVVLLSDSTERNEITPLDSKHIQTWDSTVHRYTVVLDKPTLIMEHTAYFPGWKVLVDGVETPINYTYEHSPGKLMFTVPAGTHAIESRFTEDTWDRILGDSLAIFGLMIYAVFVLVYIKTMIRTAKA
;
A
#
# COMPACT_ATOMS: atom_id res chain seq x y z
N MET A 1 -2.37 9.06 -1.06
CA MET A 1 -3.33 9.97 -1.74
C MET A 1 -4.14 9.27 -2.82
N PHE A 2 -3.52 8.49 -3.72
CA PHE A 2 -4.20 7.82 -4.85
C PHE A 2 -5.42 6.98 -4.48
N PHE A 3 -5.35 6.19 -3.40
CA PHE A 3 -6.47 5.37 -2.90
C PHE A 3 -7.77 6.17 -2.72
N PHE A 4 -7.70 7.38 -2.16
CA PHE A 4 -8.86 8.24 -1.91
C PHE A 4 -9.48 8.82 -3.19
N GLY A 5 -8.74 8.87 -4.29
CA GLY A 5 -9.27 9.26 -5.60
C GLY A 5 -9.86 8.06 -6.36
N PHE A 6 -9.14 6.93 -6.38
CA PHE A 6 -9.54 5.77 -7.17
C PHE A 6 -10.72 4.99 -6.58
N LEU A 7 -10.87 4.94 -5.25
CA LEU A 7 -12.00 4.22 -4.65
C LEU A 7 -13.36 4.86 -5.00
N PRO A 8 -13.61 6.17 -4.76
CA PRO A 8 -14.86 6.81 -5.18
C PRO A 8 -15.11 6.72 -6.68
N LEU A 9 -14.06 6.86 -7.50
CA LEU A 9 -14.16 6.75 -8.96
C LEU A 9 -14.57 5.33 -9.38
N THR A 10 -14.01 4.30 -8.74
CA THR A 10 -14.39 2.90 -8.98
C THR A 10 -15.86 2.68 -8.64
N LEU A 11 -16.31 3.14 -7.47
CA LEU A 11 -17.73 3.04 -7.06
C LEU A 11 -18.65 3.78 -8.05
N PHE A 12 -18.26 4.98 -8.50
CA PHE A 12 -19.03 5.76 -9.46
C PHE A 12 -19.15 5.05 -10.82
N ILE A 13 -18.05 4.52 -11.36
CA ILE A 13 -18.04 3.78 -12.63
C ILE A 13 -18.91 2.52 -12.51
N ILE A 14 -18.83 1.79 -11.39
CA ILE A 14 -19.68 0.62 -11.12
C ILE A 14 -21.16 1.01 -11.10
N LYS A 15 -21.51 2.12 -10.45
CA LYS A 15 -22.88 2.65 -10.46
C LYS A 15 -23.36 2.92 -11.88
N LYS A 16 -22.55 3.60 -12.69
CA LYS A 16 -22.87 3.85 -14.10
C LYS A 16 -23.03 2.58 -14.92
N GLN A 17 -22.18 1.58 -14.68
CA GLN A 17 -22.34 0.26 -15.29
C GLN A 17 -23.62 -0.47 -14.87
N SER A 18 -24.17 -0.21 -13.69
CA SER A 18 -25.46 -0.79 -13.30
C SER A 18 -26.66 -0.14 -14.00
N GLU A 19 -26.57 1.16 -14.28
CA GLU A 19 -27.64 1.98 -14.88
C GLU A 19 -27.71 1.83 -16.42
N GLU A 20 -26.59 1.58 -17.09
CA GLU A 20 -26.52 1.59 -18.56
C GLU A 20 -26.70 0.19 -19.17
N GLU A 21 -27.73 0.03 -20.00
CA GLU A 21 -28.00 -1.24 -20.71
C GLU A 21 -26.92 -1.58 -21.76
N LYS A 22 -26.36 -0.58 -22.42
CA LYS A 22 -25.35 -0.74 -23.48
C LYS A 22 -23.93 -0.52 -22.94
N LEU A 23 -22.94 -0.97 -23.69
CA LEU A 23 -21.53 -0.66 -23.43
C LEU A 23 -21.32 0.86 -23.54
N SER A 24 -20.60 1.43 -22.58
CA SER A 24 -20.30 2.85 -22.53
C SER A 24 -18.81 3.11 -22.33
N HIS A 25 -18.42 4.38 -22.37
CA HIS A 25 -17.05 4.79 -22.06
C HIS A 25 -16.67 4.40 -20.62
N PHE A 26 -17.63 4.29 -19.69
CA PHE A 26 -17.38 3.78 -18.35
C PHE A 26 -16.95 2.31 -18.34
N SER A 27 -17.42 1.50 -19.31
CA SER A 27 -16.99 0.10 -19.44
C SER A 27 -15.51 0.01 -19.83
N VAL A 28 -15.04 0.97 -20.65
CA VAL A 28 -13.62 1.10 -21.04
C VAL A 28 -12.74 1.60 -19.90
N LEU A 29 -13.26 2.49 -19.05
CA LEU A 29 -12.53 3.05 -17.93
C LEU A 29 -12.44 2.11 -16.71
N LEU A 30 -13.38 1.16 -16.55
CA LEU A 30 -13.43 0.32 -15.35
C LEU A 30 -12.14 -0.51 -15.13
N PRO A 31 -11.62 -1.29 -16.11
CA PRO A 31 -10.42 -2.10 -15.88
C PRO A 31 -9.17 -1.30 -15.44
N PRO A 32 -8.73 -0.22 -16.12
CA PRO A 32 -7.54 0.51 -15.69
C PRO A 32 -7.74 1.25 -14.37
N ILE A 33 -8.93 1.82 -14.10
CA ILE A 33 -9.20 2.47 -12.82
C ILE A 33 -9.21 1.46 -11.66
N LEU A 34 -9.78 0.27 -11.88
CA LEU A 34 -9.75 -0.80 -10.89
C LEU A 34 -8.31 -1.29 -10.65
N SER A 35 -7.51 -1.47 -11.71
CA SER A 35 -6.09 -1.84 -11.59
C SER A 35 -5.32 -0.80 -10.76
N LEU A 36 -5.50 0.49 -11.06
CA LEU A 36 -4.87 1.57 -10.30
C LEU A 36 -5.34 1.61 -8.84
N PHE A 37 -6.62 1.35 -8.59
CA PHE A 37 -7.16 1.19 -7.24
C PHE A 37 -6.48 0.03 -6.49
N LEU A 38 -6.38 -1.15 -7.12
CA LEU A 38 -5.75 -2.33 -6.53
C LEU A 38 -4.26 -2.13 -6.28
N LEU A 39 -3.56 -1.32 -7.08
CA LEU A 39 -2.15 -1.01 -6.89
C LEU A 39 -1.90 0.15 -5.92
N SER A 40 -2.95 0.86 -5.48
CA SER A 40 -2.78 2.13 -4.75
C SER A 40 -2.39 1.99 -3.28
N HIS A 41 -3.00 1.05 -2.55
CA HIS A 41 -2.74 0.84 -1.12
C HIS A 41 -3.19 -0.56 -0.65
N PRO A 42 -2.32 -1.57 -0.72
CA PRO A 42 -2.64 -2.98 -0.49
C PRO A 42 -3.46 -3.26 0.79
N ILE A 43 -3.04 -2.70 1.93
CA ILE A 43 -3.67 -3.00 3.22
C ILE A 43 -5.10 -2.45 3.32
N SER A 44 -5.41 -1.36 2.60
CA SER A 44 -6.75 -0.79 2.62
C SER A 44 -7.75 -1.63 1.81
N LEU A 45 -7.25 -2.48 0.91
CA LEU A 45 -8.10 -3.37 0.11
C LEU A 45 -8.77 -4.45 0.93
N PHE A 46 -8.17 -4.87 2.06
CA PHE A 46 -8.80 -5.83 2.98
C PHE A 46 -10.21 -5.39 3.40
N PHE A 47 -10.43 -4.07 3.54
CA PHE A 47 -11.74 -3.52 3.88
C PHE A 47 -12.50 -2.99 2.66
N ALA A 48 -11.79 -2.48 1.65
CA ALA A 48 -12.43 -1.90 0.48
C ALA A 48 -13.05 -2.95 -0.46
N VAL A 49 -12.47 -4.15 -0.59
CA VAL A 49 -13.02 -5.22 -1.43
C VAL A 49 -14.37 -5.73 -0.90
N PRO A 50 -14.53 -6.04 0.41
CA PRO A 50 -15.85 -6.35 0.97
C PRO A 50 -16.86 -5.21 0.78
N LEU A 51 -16.45 -3.96 0.99
CA LEU A 51 -17.30 -2.78 0.77
C LEU A 51 -17.80 -2.71 -0.68
N ILE A 52 -16.89 -2.82 -1.66
CA ILE A 52 -17.24 -2.82 -3.09
C ILE A 52 -18.14 -4.02 -3.43
N THR A 53 -17.90 -5.18 -2.83
CA THR A 53 -18.72 -6.39 -3.04
C THR A 53 -20.14 -6.19 -2.55
N ILE A 54 -20.32 -5.67 -1.33
CA ILE A 54 -21.64 -5.32 -0.78
C ILE A 54 -22.32 -4.26 -1.65
N TYR A 55 -21.58 -3.24 -2.08
CA TYR A 55 -22.09 -2.19 -2.96
C TYR A 55 -22.58 -2.76 -4.31
N CYS A 56 -21.78 -3.63 -4.94
CA CYS A 56 -22.16 -4.32 -6.17
C CYS A 56 -23.40 -5.19 -5.95
N TYR A 57 -23.47 -5.95 -4.86
CA TYR A 57 -24.63 -6.78 -4.55
C TYR A 57 -25.91 -5.92 -4.43
N VAL A 58 -25.84 -4.79 -3.74
CA VAL A 58 -26.99 -3.86 -3.61
C VAL A 58 -27.42 -3.27 -4.95
N LEU A 59 -26.47 -2.92 -5.83
CA LEU A 59 -26.77 -2.33 -7.13
C LEU A 59 -27.31 -3.35 -8.14
N TYR A 60 -26.72 -4.55 -8.19
CA TYR A 60 -27.01 -5.53 -9.23
C TYR A 60 -28.06 -6.59 -8.83
N ARG A 61 -28.60 -6.55 -7.60
CA ARG A 61 -29.64 -7.50 -7.13
C ARG A 61 -30.83 -7.68 -8.09
N GLU A 62 -31.15 -6.65 -8.87
CA GLU A 62 -32.29 -6.62 -9.80
C GLU A 62 -31.85 -6.53 -11.27
N SER A 63 -30.55 -6.64 -11.56
CA SER A 63 -29.99 -6.42 -12.90
C SER A 63 -29.05 -7.54 -13.35
N LEU A 64 -29.19 -8.00 -14.61
CA LEU A 64 -28.27 -8.95 -15.25
C LEU A 64 -26.90 -8.33 -15.62
N HIS A 65 -26.73 -7.02 -15.46
CA HIS A 65 -25.49 -6.31 -15.82
C HIS A 65 -24.27 -6.73 -14.98
N TRP A 66 -24.45 -7.45 -13.87
CA TRP A 66 -23.36 -7.93 -13.03
C TRP A 66 -22.35 -8.80 -13.78
N LYS A 67 -22.79 -9.59 -14.77
CA LYS A 67 -21.91 -10.46 -15.56
C LYS A 67 -20.86 -9.64 -16.31
N ARG A 68 -21.28 -8.54 -16.93
CA ARG A 68 -20.39 -7.58 -17.61
C ARG A 68 -19.39 -6.99 -16.62
N SER A 69 -19.88 -6.51 -15.48
CA SER A 69 -19.01 -5.91 -14.46
C SER A 69 -18.00 -6.90 -13.90
N VAL A 70 -18.37 -8.17 -13.71
CA VAL A 70 -17.43 -9.23 -13.29
C VAL A 70 -16.34 -9.45 -14.32
N VAL A 71 -16.67 -9.51 -15.62
CA VAL A 71 -15.67 -9.65 -16.70
C VAL A 71 -14.72 -8.46 -16.70
N LEU A 72 -15.23 -7.23 -16.67
CA LEU A 72 -14.41 -6.01 -16.67
C LEU A 72 -13.54 -5.91 -15.42
N CYS A 73 -14.07 -6.25 -14.25
CA CYS A 73 -13.30 -6.31 -13.02
C CYS A 73 -12.20 -7.38 -13.08
N SER A 74 -12.48 -8.54 -13.69
CA SER A 74 -11.50 -9.62 -13.85
C SER A 74 -10.32 -9.17 -14.73
N ILE A 75 -10.57 -8.37 -15.77
CA ILE A 75 -9.52 -7.75 -16.58
C ILE A 75 -8.67 -6.81 -15.71
N GLY A 76 -9.30 -5.92 -14.92
CA GLY A 76 -8.58 -4.99 -14.04
C GLY A 76 -7.79 -5.69 -12.92
N VAL A 77 -8.28 -6.82 -12.40
CA VAL A 77 -7.53 -7.68 -11.48
C VAL A 77 -6.34 -8.30 -12.20
N ALA A 78 -6.56 -8.91 -13.37
CA ALA A 78 -5.49 -9.54 -14.14
C ALA A 78 -4.33 -8.58 -14.43
N THR A 79 -4.60 -7.34 -14.84
CA THR A 79 -3.58 -6.32 -15.10
C THR A 79 -2.78 -5.88 -13.87
N SER A 80 -3.22 -6.24 -12.67
CA SER A 80 -2.52 -5.95 -11.40
C SER A 80 -1.75 -7.14 -10.83
N LEU A 81 -1.82 -8.32 -11.46
CA LEU A 81 -1.25 -9.56 -10.90
C LEU A 81 0.29 -9.60 -10.89
N TRP A 82 0.96 -8.80 -11.72
CA TRP A 82 2.41 -8.59 -11.67
C TRP A 82 2.89 -8.10 -10.30
N PHE A 83 2.03 -7.40 -9.55
CA PHE A 83 2.31 -6.97 -8.18
C PHE A 83 1.79 -7.99 -7.15
N TRP A 84 0.53 -8.43 -7.32
CA TRP A 84 -0.16 -9.19 -6.27
C TRP A 84 0.32 -10.62 -6.09
N ILE A 85 0.76 -11.29 -7.17
CA ILE A 85 1.31 -12.65 -7.08
C ILE A 85 2.64 -12.64 -6.32
N PRO A 86 3.68 -11.90 -6.74
CA PRO A 86 4.93 -11.86 -6.00
C PRO A 86 4.73 -11.29 -4.59
N ALA A 87 3.93 -10.24 -4.40
CA ALA A 87 3.67 -9.72 -3.04
C ALA A 87 3.08 -10.77 -2.08
N TYR A 88 2.27 -11.71 -2.59
CA TYR A 88 1.71 -12.79 -1.77
C TYR A 88 2.69 -13.96 -1.54
N VAL A 89 3.47 -14.32 -2.55
CA VAL A 89 4.43 -15.43 -2.48
C VAL A 89 5.67 -15.01 -1.70
N GLU A 90 6.29 -13.90 -2.12
CA GLU A 90 7.56 -13.40 -1.61
C GLU A 90 7.48 -12.88 -0.17
N ARG A 91 6.28 -12.60 0.36
CA ARG A 91 6.13 -12.27 1.80
C ARG A 91 6.71 -13.35 2.72
N THR A 92 6.79 -14.60 2.25
CA THR A 92 7.41 -15.72 2.98
C THR A 92 8.94 -15.63 3.05
N PHE A 93 9.55 -14.90 2.12
CA PHE A 93 10.98 -14.59 2.11
C PHE A 93 11.32 -13.35 2.94
N THR A 94 10.30 -12.72 3.53
CA THR A 94 10.46 -11.57 4.41
C THR A 94 10.05 -11.90 5.84
N THR A 95 10.51 -11.08 6.78
CA THR A 95 10.10 -11.15 8.18
C THR A 95 8.64 -10.76 8.42
N PHE A 96 7.87 -10.41 7.39
CA PHE A 96 6.47 -9.97 7.50
C PHE A 96 5.59 -10.97 8.27
N ILE A 97 5.82 -12.27 8.09
CA ILE A 97 5.05 -13.32 8.80
C ILE A 97 5.58 -13.53 10.22
N SER A 98 6.90 -13.49 10.41
CA SER A 98 7.57 -13.84 11.67
C SER A 98 7.64 -12.69 12.66
N ASN A 99 7.59 -11.45 12.19
CA ASN A 99 7.58 -10.28 13.03
C ASN A 99 6.20 -10.19 13.71
N ASN A 100 6.16 -10.52 15.00
CA ASN A 100 4.99 -10.58 15.88
C ASN A 100 4.30 -9.22 16.15
N HIS A 101 4.21 -8.32 15.16
CA HIS A 101 3.51 -7.05 15.30
C HIS A 101 1.98 -7.20 15.29
N PHE A 102 1.46 -8.44 15.34
CA PHE A 102 0.03 -8.75 15.37
C PHE A 102 -0.73 -8.12 16.54
N ASP A 103 -0.06 -7.82 17.65
CA ASP A 103 -0.68 -7.24 18.84
C ASP A 103 -0.36 -5.75 19.03
N GLU A 104 0.42 -5.14 18.11
CA GLU A 104 0.76 -3.72 18.20
C GLU A 104 -0.47 -2.82 18.12
N TYR A 105 -1.56 -3.25 17.48
CA TYR A 105 -2.79 -2.48 17.42
C TYR A 105 -3.30 -2.06 18.83
N LEU A 106 -3.01 -2.86 19.87
CA LEU A 106 -3.42 -2.60 21.25
C LEU A 106 -2.82 -1.31 21.82
N THR A 107 -1.56 -0.99 21.46
CA THR A 107 -0.89 0.25 21.90
C THR A 107 -1.26 1.45 21.04
N HIS A 108 -1.94 1.20 19.94
CA HIS A 108 -2.15 2.11 18.83
C HIS A 108 -3.61 2.61 18.71
N PHE A 109 -4.51 2.21 19.61
CA PHE A 109 -5.82 2.86 19.67
C PHE A 109 -5.70 4.35 20.03
N PRO A 110 -6.25 5.28 19.21
CA PRO A 110 -6.19 6.69 19.51
C PRO A 110 -6.87 7.01 20.84
N ASN A 111 -6.32 7.96 21.59
CA ASN A 111 -6.92 8.43 22.83
C ASN A 111 -8.29 9.08 22.52
N PRO A 112 -9.39 8.73 23.21
CA PRO A 112 -10.71 9.33 22.96
C PRO A 112 -10.72 10.87 23.01
N ILE A 113 -9.85 11.50 23.80
CA ILE A 113 -9.73 12.96 23.87
C ILE A 113 -9.14 13.53 22.57
N SER A 114 -8.21 12.80 21.93
CA SER A 114 -7.56 13.23 20.69
C SER A 114 -8.52 13.31 19.49
N TYR A 115 -9.69 12.68 19.60
CA TYR A 115 -10.77 12.84 18.63
C TYR A 115 -11.32 14.28 18.62
N PHE A 116 -11.46 14.91 19.79
CA PHE A 116 -12.11 16.21 19.92
C PHE A 116 -11.14 17.39 19.92
N TRP A 117 -9.87 17.18 20.31
CA TRP A 117 -8.91 18.26 20.49
C TRP A 117 -7.46 17.82 20.26
N THR A 118 -6.76 18.48 19.33
CA THR A 118 -5.31 18.30 19.09
C THR A 118 -4.46 19.53 19.33
N ALA A 119 -5.07 20.66 19.68
CA ALA A 119 -4.44 21.97 19.52
C ALA A 119 -3.31 22.30 20.52
N ASN A 120 -2.97 21.47 21.51
CA ASN A 120 -1.93 21.83 22.50
C ASN A 120 -1.30 20.65 23.28
N PHE A 121 -0.81 19.61 22.59
CA PHE A 121 0.16 18.69 23.19
C PHE A 121 1.53 18.90 22.53
N SER A 122 2.13 20.05 22.80
CA SER A 122 3.51 20.40 22.43
C SER A 122 4.55 19.81 23.39
N SER A 123 4.14 19.18 24.50
CA SER A 123 5.01 18.80 25.61
C SER A 123 5.00 17.32 25.99
N ILE A 124 4.16 16.48 25.38
CA ILE A 124 4.31 15.03 25.53
C ILE A 124 5.38 14.63 24.52
N GLN A 125 6.55 14.31 25.06
CA GLN A 125 7.71 13.80 24.35
C GLN A 125 7.29 12.88 23.22
N TYR A 126 8.07 12.98 22.15
CA TYR A 126 8.12 12.14 20.98
C TYR A 126 8.32 10.66 21.36
N SER A 127 7.37 10.06 22.07
CA SER A 127 7.16 8.63 21.96
C SER A 127 6.52 8.48 20.59
N ALA A 128 7.26 7.93 19.64
CA ALA A 128 6.76 7.48 18.35
C ALA A 128 5.65 6.39 18.47
N VAL A 129 4.99 6.31 19.63
CA VAL A 129 4.21 5.19 20.15
C VAL A 129 2.74 5.58 20.33
N LEU A 130 2.39 6.87 20.43
CA LEU A 130 0.99 7.30 20.58
C LEU A 130 0.53 8.16 19.40
N PRO A 131 -0.23 7.58 18.45
CA PRO A 131 -0.74 8.28 17.30
C PRO A 131 -1.94 9.14 17.70
N HIS A 132 -1.77 10.45 17.57
CA HIS A 132 -2.86 11.39 17.66
C HIS A 132 -3.61 11.37 16.33
N VAL A 133 -4.81 10.80 16.34
CA VAL A 133 -5.71 10.77 15.19
C VAL A 133 -6.94 11.60 15.53
N THR A 134 -7.10 12.73 14.84
CA THR A 134 -8.28 13.58 14.97
C THR A 134 -9.10 13.48 13.69
N PRO A 135 -10.33 12.95 13.74
CA PRO A 135 -11.26 13.09 12.63
C PRO A 135 -11.49 14.59 12.33
N GLY A 136 -11.50 14.96 11.05
CA GLY A 136 -11.80 16.35 10.67
C GLY A 136 -13.16 16.80 11.21
N LEU A 137 -13.30 18.09 11.53
CA LEU A 137 -14.51 18.65 12.18
C LEU A 137 -15.81 18.33 11.41
N THR A 138 -15.72 18.15 10.10
CA THR A 138 -16.81 17.77 9.22
C THR A 138 -17.47 16.45 9.62
N ILE A 139 -16.70 15.49 10.12
CA ILE A 139 -17.23 14.20 10.58
C ILE A 139 -18.22 14.41 11.73
N TYR A 140 -17.92 15.31 12.67
CA TYR A 140 -18.82 15.61 13.79
C TYR A 140 -20.10 16.31 13.36
N VAL A 141 -19.99 17.28 12.45
CA VAL A 141 -21.16 17.96 11.87
C VAL A 141 -22.10 16.93 11.24
N VAL A 142 -21.56 16.06 10.39
CA VAL A 142 -22.35 15.04 9.70
C VAL A 142 -22.92 14.01 10.68
N MET A 143 -22.14 13.59 11.68
CA MET A 143 -22.61 12.66 12.72
C MET A 143 -23.83 13.19 13.46
N VAL A 144 -23.83 14.47 13.86
CA VAL A 144 -24.96 15.10 14.57
C VAL A 144 -26.22 15.12 13.70
N PHE A 145 -26.12 15.62 12.46
CA PHE A 145 -27.27 15.70 11.57
C PHE A 145 -27.79 14.32 11.14
N ALA A 146 -26.88 13.39 10.82
CA ALA A 146 -27.25 12.02 10.44
C ALA A 146 -27.89 11.27 11.62
N GLY A 147 -27.35 11.40 12.83
CA GLY A 147 -27.92 10.81 14.03
C GLY A 147 -29.33 11.32 14.33
N ILE A 148 -29.53 12.64 14.32
CA ILE A 148 -30.86 13.25 14.53
C ILE A 148 -31.86 12.70 13.50
N LEU A 149 -31.51 12.69 12.21
CA LEU A 149 -32.42 12.18 11.18
C LEU A 149 -32.68 10.68 11.29
N PHE A 150 -31.69 9.88 11.67
CA PHE A 150 -31.87 8.45 11.84
C PHE A 150 -32.95 8.13 12.89
N PHE A 151 -33.03 8.90 13.96
CA PHE A 151 -34.05 8.73 15.00
C PHE A 151 -35.39 9.39 14.66
N LEU A 152 -35.39 10.56 14.01
CA LEU A 152 -36.60 11.36 13.79
C LEU A 152 -37.31 11.08 12.47
N ASN A 153 -36.61 10.61 11.43
CA ASN A 153 -37.16 10.47 10.09
C ASN A 153 -37.28 9.00 9.65
N LYS A 154 -38.52 8.53 9.47
CA LYS A 154 -38.80 7.16 9.01
C LYS A 154 -38.61 6.95 7.50
N LYS A 155 -38.30 7.99 6.72
CA LYS A 155 -38.13 7.94 5.25
C LYS A 155 -36.66 7.97 4.79
N ILE A 156 -35.73 7.49 5.61
CA ILE A 156 -34.31 7.39 5.23
C ILE A 156 -34.10 6.29 4.18
N SER A 157 -33.21 6.55 3.21
CA SER A 157 -32.90 5.61 2.13
C SER A 157 -32.09 4.40 2.65
N ARG A 158 -32.09 3.29 1.90
CA ARG A 158 -31.21 2.14 2.22
C ARG A 158 -29.74 2.52 2.15
N ILE A 159 -29.35 3.38 1.21
CA ILE A 159 -27.98 3.91 1.06
C ILE A 159 -27.59 4.67 2.33
N PHE A 160 -28.46 5.56 2.82
CA PHE A 160 -28.23 6.27 4.07
C PHE A 160 -28.01 5.30 5.23
N ILE A 161 -28.86 4.29 5.40
CA ILE A 161 -28.73 3.31 6.49
C ILE A 161 -27.40 2.55 6.41
N VAL A 162 -27.04 2.05 5.22
CA VAL A 162 -25.79 1.29 5.01
C VAL A 162 -24.58 2.16 5.32
N PHE A 163 -24.49 3.37 4.76
CA PHE A 163 -23.34 4.24 4.98
C PHE A 163 -23.31 4.82 6.40
N PHE A 164 -24.45 5.03 7.04
CA PHE A 164 -24.50 5.42 8.46
C PHE A 164 -24.03 4.27 9.36
N ALA A 165 -24.43 3.02 9.09
CA ALA A 165 -23.93 1.86 9.81
C ALA A 165 -22.42 1.67 9.61
N LEU A 166 -21.92 1.81 8.38
CA LEU A 166 -20.47 1.77 8.08
C LEU A 166 -19.70 2.88 8.79
N PHE A 167 -20.26 4.09 8.84
CA PHE A 167 -19.69 5.20 9.58
C PHE A 167 -19.54 4.85 11.07
N LEU A 168 -20.62 4.38 11.71
CA LEU A 168 -20.61 4.01 13.13
C LEU A 168 -19.66 2.83 13.41
N LEU A 169 -19.68 1.79 12.57
CA LEU A 169 -18.79 0.64 12.68
C LEU A 169 -17.33 1.08 12.57
N SER A 170 -17.02 1.95 11.61
CA SER A 170 -15.67 2.48 11.42
C SER A 170 -15.17 3.27 12.64
N ILE A 171 -16.02 4.10 13.26
CA ILE A 171 -15.65 4.80 14.50
C ILE A 171 -15.45 3.79 15.64
N LEU A 172 -16.35 2.82 15.80
CA LEU A 172 -16.25 1.77 16.82
C LEU A 172 -14.94 0.99 16.72
N MET A 173 -14.55 0.58 15.50
CA MET A 173 -13.32 -0.18 15.24
C MET A 173 -12.05 0.60 15.57
N GLN A 174 -12.11 1.92 15.60
CA GLN A 174 -10.97 2.77 16.01
C GLN A 174 -10.89 2.97 17.52
N MET A 175 -11.87 2.51 18.30
CA MET A 175 -11.91 2.67 19.75
C MET A 175 -11.50 1.38 20.48
N ARG A 176 -10.86 1.51 21.65
CA ARG A 176 -10.46 0.37 22.50
C ARG A 176 -11.60 -0.57 22.86
N ILE A 177 -12.85 -0.09 22.88
CA ILE A 177 -14.02 -0.94 23.13
C ILE A 177 -14.19 -2.05 22.09
N SER A 178 -13.62 -1.88 20.88
CA SER A 178 -13.66 -2.91 19.83
C SER A 178 -12.62 -4.02 20.01
N THR A 179 -11.74 -3.97 21.02
CA THR A 179 -10.66 -4.95 21.24
C THR A 179 -11.10 -6.42 21.09
N PRO A 180 -12.25 -6.87 21.63
CA PRO A 180 -12.71 -8.26 21.45
C PRO A 180 -12.89 -8.67 19.97
N LEU A 181 -13.29 -7.73 19.09
CA LEU A 181 -13.42 -7.99 17.66
C LEU A 181 -12.04 -8.17 17.00
N TRP A 182 -11.05 -7.38 17.41
CA TRP A 182 -9.67 -7.48 16.93
C TRP A 182 -9.00 -8.79 17.36
N GLU A 183 -9.29 -9.26 18.57
CA GLU A 183 -8.78 -10.53 19.08
C GLU A 183 -9.38 -11.73 18.34
N MET A 184 -10.68 -11.67 18.01
CA MET A 184 -11.41 -12.75 17.33
C MET A 184 -11.03 -12.88 15.84
N ILE A 185 -10.71 -11.78 15.16
CA ILE A 185 -10.52 -11.77 13.69
C ILE A 185 -9.03 -11.55 13.38
N SER A 186 -8.32 -12.63 13.07
CA SER A 186 -6.88 -12.61 12.73
C SER A 186 -6.54 -11.65 11.57
N LEU A 187 -7.45 -11.46 10.61
CA LEU A 187 -7.25 -10.51 9.51
C LEU A 187 -7.12 -9.07 9.99
N LEU A 188 -7.82 -8.68 11.06
CA LEU A 188 -7.75 -7.33 11.61
C LEU A 188 -6.37 -7.03 12.19
N LYS A 189 -5.73 -8.02 12.81
CA LYS A 189 -4.38 -7.90 13.37
C LYS A 189 -3.34 -7.53 12.31
N ASN A 190 -3.50 -8.02 11.08
CA ASN A 190 -2.64 -7.68 9.93
C ASN A 190 -2.77 -6.22 9.47
N THR A 191 -3.78 -5.50 9.95
CA THR A 191 -3.99 -4.10 9.54
C THR A 191 -3.16 -3.12 10.34
N GLN A 192 -2.30 -3.58 11.26
CA GLN A 192 -1.34 -2.84 12.11
C GLN A 192 -1.98 -1.79 13.04
N PHE A 193 -2.85 -0.92 12.53
CA PHE A 193 -3.32 0.27 13.21
C PHE A 193 -4.84 0.46 13.13
N PRO A 194 -5.54 0.60 14.28
CA PRO A 194 -6.99 0.78 14.30
C PRO A 194 -7.47 2.01 13.51
N TRP A 195 -6.70 3.10 13.49
CA TRP A 195 -7.05 4.30 12.74
C TRP A 195 -7.06 4.12 11.22
N ARG A 196 -6.62 2.97 10.68
CA ARG A 196 -6.84 2.64 9.26
C ARG A 196 -8.31 2.51 8.92
N PHE A 197 -9.21 2.37 9.88
CA PHE A 197 -10.65 2.47 9.61
C PHE A 197 -11.09 3.91 9.28
N LEU A 198 -10.34 4.97 9.63
CA LEU A 198 -10.73 6.36 9.44
C LEU A 198 -11.16 6.69 8.00
N TRP A 199 -10.51 6.11 6.99
CA TRP A 199 -10.88 6.37 5.60
C TRP A 199 -12.31 5.88 5.27
N ILE A 200 -12.80 4.82 5.93
CA ILE A 200 -14.17 4.34 5.77
C ILE A 200 -15.13 5.40 6.31
N SER A 201 -14.83 5.98 7.48
CA SER A 201 -15.60 7.12 8.01
C SER A 201 -15.58 8.31 7.06
N VAL A 202 -14.47 8.62 6.40
CA VAL A 202 -14.36 9.74 5.42
C VAL A 202 -15.27 9.51 4.21
N ILE A 203 -15.24 8.31 3.63
CA ILE A 203 -16.09 7.98 2.47
C ILE A 203 -17.57 7.95 2.87
N ALA A 204 -17.88 7.32 4.00
CA ALA A 204 -19.25 7.29 4.51
C ALA A 204 -19.79 8.69 4.79
N THR A 205 -18.98 9.55 5.40
CA THR A 205 -19.32 10.97 5.64
C THR A 205 -19.62 11.70 4.32
N SER A 206 -18.83 11.45 3.27
CA SER A 206 -19.03 12.10 1.96
C SER A 206 -20.37 11.70 1.32
N VAL A 207 -20.75 10.41 1.40
CA VAL A 207 -22.06 9.93 0.92
C VAL A 207 -23.19 10.47 1.80
N LEU A 208 -23.02 10.47 3.12
CA LEU A 208 -24.02 10.99 4.05
C LEU A 208 -24.26 12.49 3.84
N VAL A 209 -23.25 13.30 3.52
CA VAL A 209 -23.44 14.72 3.15
C VAL A 209 -24.38 14.83 1.96
N ALA A 210 -24.19 14.02 0.90
CA ALA A 210 -25.06 14.05 -0.28
C ALA A 210 -26.51 13.66 0.05
N GLU A 211 -26.71 12.60 0.83
CA GLU A 211 -28.04 12.16 1.28
C GLU A 211 -28.71 13.22 2.16
N LEU A 212 -27.98 13.83 3.09
CA LEU A 212 -28.48 14.90 3.97
C LEU A 212 -28.89 16.13 3.16
N VAL A 213 -28.08 16.55 2.18
CA VAL A 213 -28.43 17.66 1.28
C VAL A 213 -29.70 17.35 0.50
N HIS A 214 -29.87 16.13 0.01
CA HIS A 214 -31.08 15.71 -0.69
C HIS A 214 -32.31 15.73 0.22
N LEU A 215 -32.21 15.18 1.44
CA LEU A 215 -33.29 15.15 2.42
C LEU A 215 -33.70 16.56 2.88
N PHE A 216 -32.75 17.48 3.02
CA PHE A 216 -33.03 18.87 3.40
C PHE A 216 -33.50 19.75 2.24
N ARG A 217 -33.63 19.22 1.02
CA ARG A 217 -34.10 20.00 -0.16
C ARG A 217 -35.46 20.68 0.09
N THR A 218 -36.34 20.07 0.89
CA THR A 218 -37.65 20.66 1.23
C THR A 218 -37.59 21.64 2.41
N HIS A 219 -36.44 21.81 3.06
CA HIS A 219 -36.22 22.65 4.23
C HIS A 219 -34.99 23.56 4.02
N PRO A 220 -35.11 24.61 3.19
CA PRO A 220 -33.96 25.36 2.66
C PRO A 220 -33.11 26.06 3.75
N HIS A 221 -33.72 26.51 4.85
CA HIS A 221 -32.98 27.09 5.97
C HIS A 221 -32.04 26.07 6.63
N THR A 222 -32.54 24.86 6.93
CA THR A 222 -31.75 23.77 7.50
C THR A 222 -30.65 23.34 6.54
N GLN A 223 -30.97 23.21 5.25
CA GLN A 223 -30.00 22.88 4.21
C GLN A 223 -28.85 23.90 4.14
N ARG A 224 -29.18 25.20 4.19
CA ARG A 224 -28.19 26.29 4.17
C ARG A 224 -27.31 26.27 5.41
N ILE A 225 -27.89 26.11 6.60
CA ILE A 225 -27.13 26.02 7.86
C ILE A 225 -26.18 24.81 7.81
N PHE A 226 -26.69 23.65 7.40
CA PHE A 226 -25.90 22.43 7.26
C PHE A 226 -24.70 22.62 6.32
N LEU A 227 -24.93 23.18 5.12
CA LEU A 227 -23.87 23.45 4.15
C LEU A 227 -22.85 24.47 4.67
N ILE A 228 -23.30 25.54 5.34
CA ILE A 228 -22.38 26.52 5.96
C ILE A 228 -21.49 25.83 6.99
N LEU A 229 -22.06 24.98 7.87
CA LEU A 229 -21.31 24.24 8.88
C LEU A 229 -20.31 23.26 8.25
N VAL A 230 -20.73 22.52 7.22
CA VAL A 230 -19.83 21.62 6.47
C VAL A 230 -18.68 22.42 5.85
N CYS A 231 -18.97 23.49 5.11
CA CYS A 231 -17.94 24.33 4.49
C CYS A 231 -17.00 24.96 5.52
N ALA A 232 -17.54 25.54 6.60
CA ALA A 232 -16.74 26.14 7.67
C ALA A 232 -15.83 25.09 8.34
N SER A 233 -16.37 23.90 8.62
CA SER A 233 -15.59 22.80 9.23
C SER A 233 -14.46 22.30 8.32
N LEU A 234 -14.69 22.26 7.00
CA LEU A 234 -13.66 21.90 6.01
C LEU A 234 -12.55 22.97 5.95
N LEU A 235 -12.91 24.26 5.90
CA LEU A 235 -11.94 25.35 5.89
C LEU A 235 -11.09 25.38 7.16
N LEU A 236 -11.71 25.15 8.33
CA LEU A 236 -10.98 25.02 9.60
C LEU A 236 -10.05 23.80 9.61
N SER A 237 -10.49 22.69 9.04
CA SER A 237 -9.65 21.49 8.92
C SER A 237 -8.45 21.72 8.00
N ILE A 238 -8.65 22.39 6.84
CA ILE A 238 -7.57 22.77 5.92
C ILE A 238 -6.58 23.73 6.59
N ARG A 239 -7.07 24.71 7.36
CA ARG A 239 -6.20 25.62 8.12
C ARG A 239 -5.30 24.87 9.10
N ASN A 240 -5.86 23.91 9.82
CA ASN A 240 -5.15 23.19 10.90
C ASN A 240 -4.26 22.06 10.38
N PHE A 241 -4.63 21.39 9.29
CA PHE A 241 -3.96 20.18 8.80
C PHE A 241 -3.41 20.29 7.37
N GLY A 242 -3.66 21.39 6.67
CA GLY A 242 -3.22 21.59 5.28
C GLY A 242 -1.75 21.98 5.13
N ASN A 243 -1.06 22.31 6.23
CA ASN A 243 0.36 22.66 6.23
C ASN A 243 1.16 21.63 7.03
N PRO A 244 2.39 21.28 6.60
CA PRO A 244 3.28 20.46 7.40
C PRO A 244 3.57 21.19 8.72
N ARG A 245 3.56 20.44 9.84
CA ARG A 245 3.81 21.00 11.17
C ARG A 245 5.23 21.59 11.29
N SER A 246 6.20 20.94 10.67
CA SER A 246 7.59 21.36 10.63
C SER A 246 8.30 20.70 9.45
N PHE A 247 9.40 21.29 9.01
CA PHE A 247 10.32 20.68 8.07
C PHE A 247 11.56 20.22 8.83
N THR A 248 11.87 18.93 8.75
CA THR A 248 13.09 18.37 9.33
C THR A 248 14.13 18.25 8.22
N LYS A 249 15.29 18.89 8.39
CA LYS A 249 16.43 18.72 7.48
C LYS A 249 17.25 17.53 7.97
N VAL A 250 17.22 16.44 7.22
CA VAL A 250 18.08 15.27 7.41
C VAL A 250 19.28 15.45 6.48
N VAL A 251 20.51 15.28 6.98
CA VAL A 251 21.73 15.42 6.16
C VAL A 251 22.02 14.12 5.41
N ASP A 252 22.60 14.19 4.22
CA ASP A 252 22.84 13.02 3.36
C ASP A 252 23.63 11.91 4.06
N ASN A 253 24.58 12.27 4.93
CA ASN A 253 25.34 11.30 5.72
C ASN A 253 24.45 10.46 6.66
N GLN A 254 23.36 11.03 7.17
CA GLN A 254 22.40 10.26 7.98
C GLN A 254 21.63 9.24 7.15
N TRP A 255 21.35 9.54 5.88
CA TRP A 255 20.73 8.58 4.97
C TRP A 255 21.72 7.49 4.53
N LEU A 256 22.97 7.88 4.25
CA LEU A 256 24.02 6.95 3.83
C LEU A 256 24.37 5.94 4.93
N LEU A 257 24.39 6.39 6.19
CA LEU A 257 24.71 5.55 7.35
C LEU A 257 23.46 4.92 8.01
N PHE A 258 22.28 5.08 7.40
CA PHE A 258 21.06 4.53 7.97
C PHE A 258 21.04 3.00 7.84
N GLY A 259 21.36 2.29 8.93
CA GLY A 259 21.39 0.83 8.96
C GLY A 259 20.03 0.13 9.12
N GLY A 260 18.93 0.89 9.11
CA GLY A 260 17.57 0.35 9.14
C GLY A 260 17.05 0.04 7.74
N THR A 261 15.92 -0.66 7.64
CA THR A 261 15.22 -0.78 6.35
C THR A 261 14.31 0.43 6.12
N ALA A 262 13.85 0.64 4.89
CA ALA A 262 12.88 1.69 4.56
C ALA A 262 11.46 1.47 5.15
N ASN A 263 11.29 0.50 6.06
CA ASN A 263 10.01 0.08 6.61
C ASN A 263 9.90 0.45 8.09
N ALA A 264 8.67 0.54 8.58
CA ALA A 264 8.41 1.01 9.94
C ALA A 264 8.89 0.02 11.01
N PHE A 265 8.90 -1.29 10.70
CA PHE A 265 9.16 -2.36 11.66
C PHE A 265 10.13 -3.43 11.12
N ASP A 266 10.93 -3.08 10.11
CA ASP A 266 11.78 -4.04 9.38
C ASP A 266 11.00 -5.26 8.87
N GLU A 267 9.71 -5.09 8.53
CA GLU A 267 8.80 -6.18 8.15
C GLU A 267 9.03 -6.73 6.74
N HIS A 268 9.68 -5.96 5.85
CA HIS A 268 10.08 -6.44 4.53
C HIS A 268 11.56 -6.82 4.45
N ARG A 269 12.24 -6.93 5.60
CA ARG A 269 13.61 -7.43 5.65
C ARG A 269 13.63 -8.89 5.18
N PRO A 270 14.57 -9.31 4.31
CA PRO A 270 14.72 -10.72 3.96
C PRO A 270 14.99 -11.59 5.19
N ILE A 271 14.40 -12.78 5.25
CA ILE A 271 14.54 -13.69 6.41
C ILE A 271 15.98 -14.11 6.68
N TRP A 272 16.86 -14.09 5.67
CA TRP A 272 18.26 -14.48 5.79
C TRP A 272 19.15 -13.39 6.38
N LEU A 273 18.78 -12.11 6.24
CA LEU A 273 19.63 -10.99 6.64
C LEU A 273 19.54 -10.76 8.14
N ASN A 274 20.66 -10.73 8.87
CA ASN A 274 20.63 -10.37 10.30
C ASN A 274 20.59 -8.83 10.50
N ALA A 275 19.58 -8.35 11.21
CA ALA A 275 19.34 -6.91 11.46
C ALA A 275 20.43 -6.20 12.26
N ALA A 276 21.20 -6.92 13.09
CA ALA A 276 22.33 -6.33 13.81
C ALA A 276 23.51 -6.10 12.85
N SER A 277 23.83 -7.09 12.02
CA SER A 277 24.95 -7.03 11.08
C SER A 277 24.78 -6.02 9.94
N SER A 278 23.54 -5.64 9.60
CA SER A 278 23.28 -4.61 8.59
C SER A 278 23.55 -3.19 9.09
N ARG A 279 23.64 -2.99 10.41
CA ARG A 279 23.80 -1.66 11.02
C ARG A 279 25.25 -1.27 11.27
N GLU A 280 26.15 -2.24 11.32
CA GLU A 280 27.55 -2.04 11.72
C GLU A 280 28.51 -1.93 10.54
N GLU A 281 28.12 -2.40 9.36
CA GLU A 281 28.94 -2.38 8.16
C GLU A 281 28.48 -1.27 7.20
N HIS A 282 29.41 -0.50 6.63
CA HIS A 282 29.09 0.62 5.74
C HIS A 282 29.78 0.54 4.38
N GLU A 283 30.65 -0.45 4.20
CA GLU A 283 31.39 -0.64 2.97
C GLU A 283 30.58 -1.48 1.98
N ASN A 284 30.50 -1.02 0.74
CA ASN A 284 29.74 -1.68 -0.33
C ASN A 284 30.28 -3.08 -0.65
N VAL A 285 31.59 -3.22 -0.72
CA VAL A 285 32.27 -4.49 -1.06
C VAL A 285 33.44 -4.70 -0.11
N VAL A 286 33.50 -5.89 0.46
CA VAL A 286 34.55 -6.34 1.37
C VAL A 286 35.19 -7.61 0.82
N LEU A 287 36.51 -7.62 0.78
CA LEU A 287 37.31 -8.80 0.48
C LEU A 287 37.62 -9.52 1.79
N LEU A 288 37.24 -10.79 1.90
CA LEU A 288 37.47 -11.63 3.07
C LEU A 288 38.63 -12.60 2.79
N SER A 289 39.72 -12.46 3.54
CA SER A 289 40.86 -13.38 3.47
C SER A 289 40.66 -14.59 4.41
N ASP A 290 41.07 -15.77 3.94
CA ASP A 290 40.85 -17.07 4.58
C ASP A 290 41.72 -17.32 5.85
N SER A 291 42.14 -16.28 6.57
CA SER A 291 42.97 -16.43 7.78
C SER A 291 42.11 -16.62 9.04
N THR A 292 41.92 -17.90 9.34
CA THR A 292 41.23 -18.62 10.44
C THR A 292 40.92 -17.98 11.81
N GLU A 293 41.30 -16.76 12.18
CA GLU A 293 40.88 -16.17 13.48
C GLU A 293 40.59 -14.67 13.45
N ARG A 294 40.82 -14.00 12.31
CA ARG A 294 40.39 -12.63 12.05
C ARG A 294 40.35 -12.47 10.54
N ASN A 295 39.16 -12.44 9.95
CA ASN A 295 39.03 -12.09 8.53
C ASN A 295 39.65 -10.70 8.37
N GLU A 296 40.75 -10.58 7.62
CA GLU A 296 41.21 -9.26 7.21
C GLU A 296 40.18 -8.74 6.21
N ILE A 297 39.29 -7.89 6.71
CA ILE A 297 38.27 -7.17 5.95
C ILE A 297 38.99 -6.06 5.22
N THR A 298 39.17 -6.21 3.91
CA THR A 298 39.71 -5.13 3.07
C THR A 298 38.56 -4.53 2.25
N PRO A 299 38.13 -3.29 2.52
CA PRO A 299 37.16 -2.60 1.69
C PRO A 299 37.71 -2.41 0.28
N LEU A 300 36.86 -2.59 -0.73
CA LEU A 300 37.23 -2.29 -2.11
C LEU A 300 37.32 -0.76 -2.29
N ASP A 301 38.42 -0.27 -2.86
CA ASP A 301 38.52 1.15 -3.22
C ASP A 301 37.41 1.51 -4.22
N SER A 302 36.61 2.51 -3.86
CA SER A 302 35.54 3.13 -4.66
C SER A 302 35.90 3.37 -6.13
N LYS A 303 37.18 3.60 -6.47
CA LYS A 303 37.64 3.79 -7.86
C LYS A 303 37.41 2.56 -8.75
N HIS A 304 37.31 1.38 -8.16
CA HIS A 304 37.04 0.14 -8.89
C HIS A 304 35.54 -0.11 -9.10
N ILE A 305 34.67 0.69 -8.50
CA ILE A 305 33.22 0.60 -8.64
C ILE A 305 32.81 1.46 -9.85
N GLN A 306 32.31 0.81 -10.90
CA GLN A 306 31.80 1.52 -12.08
C GLN A 306 30.33 1.89 -11.93
N THR A 307 29.53 1.06 -11.26
CA THR A 307 28.09 1.30 -11.07
C THR A 307 27.65 0.69 -9.75
N TRP A 308 26.86 1.45 -8.99
CA TRP A 308 26.20 0.97 -7.77
C TRP A 308 24.78 1.54 -7.70
N ASP A 309 23.81 0.77 -8.17
CA ASP A 309 22.37 1.09 -8.14
C ASP A 309 21.63 -0.05 -7.44
N SER A 310 20.43 0.22 -6.92
CA SER A 310 19.52 -0.69 -6.21
C SER A 310 19.33 -2.10 -6.81
N THR A 311 19.53 -2.27 -8.12
CA THR A 311 19.32 -3.54 -8.84
C THR A 311 20.52 -4.01 -9.64
N VAL A 312 21.58 -3.20 -9.76
CA VAL A 312 22.76 -3.50 -10.60
C VAL A 312 24.01 -2.92 -9.97
N HIS A 313 25.01 -3.76 -9.73
CA HIS A 313 26.34 -3.39 -9.27
C HIS A 313 27.39 -3.90 -10.26
N ARG A 314 28.36 -3.04 -10.59
CA ARG A 314 29.49 -3.36 -11.46
C ARG A 314 30.78 -2.83 -10.86
N TYR A 315 31.75 -3.73 -10.69
CA TYR A 315 33.07 -3.38 -10.18
C TYR A 315 34.13 -4.36 -10.67
N THR A 316 35.39 -3.96 -10.55
CA THR A 316 36.53 -4.81 -10.87
C THR A 316 37.30 -5.14 -9.60
N VAL A 317 37.81 -6.37 -9.51
CA VAL A 317 38.70 -6.79 -8.43
C VAL A 317 40.01 -7.29 -8.99
N VAL A 318 41.10 -7.05 -8.26
CA VAL A 318 42.43 -7.59 -8.55
C VAL A 318 42.86 -8.39 -7.32
N LEU A 319 43.01 -9.69 -7.48
CA LEU A 319 43.17 -10.63 -6.38
C LEU A 319 44.40 -11.50 -6.60
N ASP A 320 45.28 -11.59 -5.61
CA ASP A 320 46.48 -12.44 -5.68
C ASP A 320 46.18 -13.92 -5.37
N LYS A 321 45.05 -14.19 -4.72
CA LYS A 321 44.58 -15.52 -4.32
C LYS A 321 43.06 -15.64 -4.45
N PRO A 322 42.50 -16.85 -4.56
CA PRO A 322 41.05 -17.03 -4.44
C PRO A 322 40.53 -16.37 -3.17
N THR A 323 39.53 -15.50 -3.32
CA THR A 323 39.04 -14.64 -2.25
C THR A 323 37.53 -14.70 -2.19
N LEU A 324 36.99 -14.80 -0.96
CA LEU A 324 35.56 -14.66 -0.74
C LEU A 324 35.21 -13.18 -0.73
N ILE A 325 34.34 -12.77 -1.64
CA ILE A 325 33.82 -11.41 -1.69
C ILE A 325 32.50 -11.37 -0.93
N MET A 326 32.37 -10.41 -0.04
CA MET A 326 31.11 -10.00 0.56
C MET A 326 30.67 -8.68 -0.06
N GLU A 327 29.51 -8.71 -0.70
CA GLU A 327 28.84 -7.51 -1.15
C GLU A 327 27.74 -7.13 -0.14
N HIS A 328 27.71 -5.88 0.29
CA HIS A 328 26.73 -5.35 1.25
C HIS A 328 25.38 -5.09 0.56
N THR A 329 24.82 -6.17 0.03
CA THR A 329 23.51 -6.23 -0.60
C THR A 329 22.74 -7.36 0.08
N ALA A 330 21.55 -7.06 0.57
CA ALA A 330 20.69 -8.06 1.18
C ALA A 330 20.26 -9.10 0.13
N TYR A 331 20.52 -10.38 0.40
CA TYR A 331 20.08 -11.45 -0.47
C TYR A 331 18.56 -11.53 -0.52
N PHE A 332 18.04 -11.69 -1.74
CA PHE A 332 16.65 -11.96 -2.05
C PHE A 332 16.57 -12.84 -3.31
N PRO A 333 15.61 -13.77 -3.42
CA PRO A 333 15.46 -14.58 -4.62
C PRO A 333 15.34 -13.72 -5.88
N GLY A 334 16.18 -14.00 -6.89
CA GLY A 334 16.26 -13.22 -8.14
C GLY A 334 17.60 -12.50 -8.35
N TRP A 335 18.45 -12.37 -7.32
CA TRP A 335 19.83 -11.92 -7.49
C TRP A 335 20.67 -12.96 -8.22
N LYS A 336 21.49 -12.50 -9.17
CA LYS A 336 22.54 -13.28 -9.84
C LYS A 336 23.85 -12.51 -9.80
N VAL A 337 24.96 -13.22 -9.65
CA VAL A 337 26.32 -12.67 -9.72
C VAL A 337 27.02 -13.29 -10.91
N LEU A 338 27.67 -12.46 -11.73
CA LEU A 338 28.48 -12.87 -12.85
C LEU A 338 29.94 -12.46 -12.60
N VAL A 339 30.85 -13.42 -12.72
CA VAL A 339 32.31 -13.20 -12.71
C VAL A 339 32.80 -13.41 -14.14
N ASP A 340 33.29 -12.34 -14.78
CA ASP A 340 33.66 -12.32 -16.20
C ASP A 340 32.56 -12.83 -17.14
N GLY A 341 31.30 -12.55 -16.79
CA GLY A 341 30.12 -12.97 -17.55
C GLY A 341 29.68 -14.41 -17.29
N VAL A 342 30.34 -15.14 -16.39
CA VAL A 342 29.93 -16.49 -15.98
C VAL A 342 29.15 -16.40 -14.66
N GLU A 343 27.97 -17.01 -14.61
CA GLU A 343 27.14 -17.04 -13.40
C GLU A 343 27.85 -17.82 -12.28
N THR A 344 28.03 -17.14 -11.14
CA THR A 344 28.71 -17.66 -9.96
C THR A 344 27.70 -17.82 -8.82
N PRO A 345 27.66 -18.99 -8.14
CA PRO A 345 26.72 -19.22 -7.05
C PRO A 345 26.90 -18.23 -5.89
N ILE A 346 25.76 -17.75 -5.37
CA ILE A 346 25.70 -16.88 -4.19
C ILE A 346 25.57 -17.74 -2.92
N ASN A 347 26.43 -17.53 -1.94
CA ASN A 347 26.35 -18.09 -0.60
C ASN A 347 25.75 -17.07 0.39
N TYR A 348 24.43 -17.07 0.54
CA TYR A 348 23.73 -16.21 1.50
C TYR A 348 23.61 -16.82 2.90
N THR A 349 24.18 -18.01 3.14
CA THR A 349 24.10 -18.75 4.42
C THR A 349 25.39 -18.70 5.22
N TYR A 350 26.34 -17.84 4.85
CA TYR A 350 27.64 -17.74 5.51
C TYR A 350 27.50 -17.34 6.99
N GLU A 351 28.06 -18.13 7.91
CA GLU A 351 27.79 -18.03 9.36
C GLU A 351 28.12 -16.65 9.96
N HIS A 352 29.20 -16.02 9.49
CA HIS A 352 29.65 -14.72 10.03
C HIS A 352 28.95 -13.51 9.40
N SER A 353 28.23 -13.69 8.29
CA SER A 353 27.56 -12.60 7.57
C SER A 353 26.32 -13.11 6.82
N PRO A 354 25.31 -13.68 7.51
CA PRO A 354 24.18 -14.32 6.87
C PRO A 354 23.29 -13.30 6.14
N GLY A 355 22.76 -13.74 5.00
CA GLY A 355 21.80 -12.99 4.18
C GLY A 355 22.39 -11.86 3.35
N LYS A 356 23.71 -11.84 3.14
CA LYS A 356 24.40 -10.96 2.18
C LYS A 356 24.76 -11.73 0.91
N LEU A 357 25.07 -10.99 -0.17
CA LEU A 357 25.61 -11.61 -1.38
C LEU A 357 27.09 -11.96 -1.17
N MET A 358 27.38 -13.26 -1.02
CA MET A 358 28.75 -13.76 -0.87
C MET A 358 29.09 -14.68 -2.04
N PHE A 359 30.29 -14.58 -2.60
CA PHE A 359 30.73 -15.46 -3.68
C PHE A 359 32.26 -15.48 -3.76
N THR A 360 32.80 -16.61 -4.22
CA THR A 360 34.26 -16.78 -4.34
C THR A 360 34.73 -16.37 -5.72
N VAL A 361 35.75 -15.52 -5.78
CA VAL A 361 36.39 -15.11 -7.02
C VAL A 361 37.82 -15.68 -7.06
N PRO A 362 38.24 -16.30 -8.18
CA PRO A 362 39.61 -16.78 -8.35
C PRO A 362 40.66 -15.66 -8.26
N ALA A 363 41.94 -16.07 -8.20
CA ALA A 363 43.04 -15.13 -8.34
C ALA A 363 43.09 -14.58 -9.77
N GLY A 364 43.37 -13.28 -9.91
CA GLY A 364 43.41 -12.57 -11.19
C GLY A 364 42.70 -11.23 -11.14
N THR A 365 42.53 -10.63 -12.32
CA THR A 365 41.70 -9.44 -12.53
C THR A 365 40.36 -9.89 -13.07
N HIS A 366 39.28 -9.58 -12.36
CA HIS A 366 37.94 -10.05 -12.70
C HIS A 366 36.94 -8.88 -12.71
N ALA A 367 36.05 -8.90 -13.69
CA ALA A 367 34.88 -8.02 -13.74
C ALA A 367 33.70 -8.71 -13.06
N ILE A 368 33.10 -8.03 -12.09
CA ILE A 368 31.96 -8.52 -11.32
C ILE A 368 30.71 -7.74 -11.73
N GLU A 369 29.64 -8.45 -12.05
CA GLU A 369 28.30 -7.88 -12.19
C GLU A 369 27.33 -8.60 -11.25
N SER A 370 26.75 -7.87 -10.31
CA SER A 370 25.67 -8.33 -9.44
C SER A 370 24.37 -7.70 -9.92
N ARG A 371 23.34 -8.48 -10.24
CA ARG A 371 22.08 -7.97 -10.78
C ARG A 371 20.87 -8.67 -10.18
N PHE A 372 19.88 -7.88 -9.79
CA PHE A 372 18.54 -8.39 -9.50
C PHE A 372 17.79 -8.62 -10.82
N THR A 373 17.69 -9.88 -11.23
CA THR A 373 17.14 -10.26 -12.55
C THR A 373 15.63 -10.40 -12.58
N GLU A 374 14.99 -10.39 -11.41
CA GLU A 374 13.55 -10.70 -11.26
C GLU A 374 13.13 -12.08 -11.80
N ASP A 375 14.09 -12.94 -12.10
CA ASP A 375 13.89 -14.27 -12.70
C ASP A 375 13.41 -15.28 -11.64
N THR A 376 12.19 -15.08 -11.18
CA THR A 376 11.49 -15.97 -10.25
C THR A 376 10.15 -16.39 -10.84
N TRP A 377 9.73 -17.63 -10.52
CA TRP A 377 8.53 -18.22 -11.13
C TRP A 377 7.26 -17.40 -10.86
N ASP A 378 7.18 -16.76 -9.69
CA ASP A 378 6.03 -16.01 -9.21
C ASP A 378 5.92 -14.63 -9.88
N ARG A 379 7.06 -13.97 -10.13
CA ARG A 379 7.12 -12.75 -10.94
C ARG A 379 6.79 -13.04 -12.39
N ILE A 380 7.39 -14.07 -12.99
CA ILE A 380 7.10 -14.50 -14.38
C ILE A 380 5.61 -14.81 -14.55
N LEU A 381 4.99 -15.50 -13.59
CA LEU A 381 3.55 -15.79 -13.61
C LEU A 381 2.72 -14.50 -13.50
N GLY A 382 3.06 -13.61 -12.57
CA GLY A 382 2.41 -12.31 -12.40
C GLY A 382 2.44 -11.46 -13.67
N ASP A 383 3.62 -11.32 -14.27
CA ASP A 383 3.84 -10.58 -15.50
C ASP A 383 3.09 -11.19 -16.68
N SER A 384 3.14 -12.52 -16.82
CA SER A 384 2.44 -13.23 -17.89
C SER A 384 0.93 -13.01 -17.82
N LEU A 385 0.35 -13.08 -16.62
CA LEU A 385 -1.09 -12.85 -16.41
C LEU A 385 -1.47 -11.37 -16.59
N ALA A 386 -0.60 -10.43 -16.20
CA ALA A 386 -0.81 -9.02 -16.44
C ALA A 386 -0.78 -8.67 -17.92
N ILE A 387 0.19 -9.20 -18.68
CA ILE A 387 0.27 -9.06 -20.14
C ILE A 387 -0.98 -9.66 -20.80
N PHE A 388 -1.42 -10.84 -20.36
CA PHE A 388 -2.65 -11.45 -20.86
C PHE A 388 -3.89 -10.58 -20.57
N GLY A 389 -4.00 -10.01 -19.37
CA GLY A 389 -5.05 -9.05 -19.02
C GLY A 389 -5.02 -7.80 -19.90
N LEU A 390 -3.83 -7.26 -20.19
CA LEU A 390 -3.64 -6.11 -21.08
C LEU A 390 -4.05 -6.44 -22.53
N MET A 391 -3.72 -7.64 -23.02
CA MET A 391 -4.15 -8.08 -24.35
C MET A 391 -5.68 -8.19 -24.45
N ILE A 392 -6.33 -8.79 -23.46
CA ILE A 392 -7.81 -8.86 -23.41
C ILE A 392 -8.39 -7.44 -23.38
N TYR A 393 -7.82 -6.55 -22.56
CA TYR A 393 -8.26 -5.16 -22.49
C TYR A 393 -8.13 -4.45 -23.84
N ALA A 394 -7.00 -4.59 -24.53
CA ALA A 394 -6.77 -3.99 -25.83
C ALA A 394 -7.79 -4.48 -26.87
N VAL A 395 -8.04 -5.80 -26.92
CA VAL A 395 -9.08 -6.38 -27.81
C VAL A 395 -10.46 -5.83 -27.46
N PHE A 396 -10.80 -5.75 -26.18
CA PHE A 396 -12.07 -5.18 -25.72
C PHE A 396 -12.24 -3.72 -26.18
N VAL A 397 -11.20 -2.88 -26.03
CA VAL A 397 -11.23 -1.48 -26.47
C VAL A 397 -11.39 -1.38 -27.99
N LEU A 398 -10.70 -2.21 -28.77
CA LEU A 398 -10.83 -2.24 -30.23
C LEU A 398 -12.26 -2.62 -30.67
N VAL A 399 -12.86 -3.63 -30.03
CA VAL A 399 -14.25 -4.03 -30.29
C VAL A 399 -15.23 -2.91 -29.92
N TYR A 400 -15.00 -2.23 -28.79
CA TYR A 400 -15.81 -1.09 -28.37
C TYR A 400 -15.76 0.06 -29.39
N ILE A 401 -14.56 0.46 -29.81
CA ILE A 401 -14.36 1.53 -30.82
C ILE A 401 -15.05 1.16 -32.14
N LYS A 402 -14.87 -0.08 -32.61
CA LYS A 402 -15.52 -0.56 -33.85
C LYS A 402 -17.04 -0.50 -33.76
N THR A 403 -17.60 -0.82 -32.59
CA THR A 403 -19.05 -0.76 -32.35
C THR A 403 -19.55 0.68 -32.37
N MET A 404 -18.85 1.59 -31.70
CA MET A 404 -19.18 3.03 -31.67
C MET A 404 -19.15 3.66 -33.06
N ILE A 405 -18.12 3.34 -33.88
CA ILE A 405 -18.02 3.83 -35.26
C ILE A 405 -19.19 3.31 -36.11
N ARG A 406 -19.59 2.05 -35.94
CA ARG A 406 -20.74 1.48 -36.67
C ARG A 406 -22.05 2.17 -36.29
N THR A 407 -22.28 2.44 -35.01
CA THR A 407 -23.47 3.16 -34.54
C THR A 407 -23.48 4.64 -34.91
N ALA A 408 -22.33 5.27 -35.14
CA ALA A 408 -22.26 6.66 -35.58
C ALA A 408 -22.49 6.83 -37.11
N LYS A 409 -22.32 5.74 -37.87
CA LYS A 409 -22.54 5.71 -39.33
C LYS A 409 -23.96 5.28 -39.72
N ALA A 410 -24.69 4.66 -38.79
CA ALA A 410 -26.10 4.28 -38.93
C ALA A 410 -26.97 5.40 -38.34
#